data_AF-A0A673JWY8-F1
#
_entry.id   AF-A0A673JWY8-F1
#
_cell.length_a   1.000
_cell.length_b   1.000
_cell.length_c   1.000
_cell.angle_alpha   90.00
_cell.angle_beta   90.00
_cell.angle_gamma   90.00
#
_symmetry.space_group_name_H-M   'P 1'
#
loop_
_entity.id
_entity.type
_entity.pdbx_description
1 polymer ?
#
loop_
_entity_poly.entity_id
_entity_poly.type
_entity_poly.pdbx_seq_one_letter_code
_entity_poly.pdbx_strand_id
1 'polypeptide(L)' 'MADKKQKSKTSAEQKKAYDKARSRTRVNIGSAFQHWKELKERESLRSDAEVALFLLDRMVSEGSCDTEDKNNGC' A
#
# COMPACT_ATOMS: atom_id res chain seq x y z
N MET A 1 3.67 -2.51 47.03
CA MET A 1 2.43 -2.53 46.22
C MET A 1 2.75 -1.73 44.97
N ALA A 2 2.80 -2.38 43.81
CA ALA A 2 3.36 -1.82 42.58
C ALA A 2 2.49 -0.73 41.96
N ASP A 3 3.17 0.23 41.36
CA ASP A 3 2.76 1.55 40.94
C ASP A 3 1.57 1.55 39.97
N LYS A 4 0.58 2.37 40.32
CA LYS A 4 -0.63 2.63 39.55
C LYS A 4 -0.27 3.41 38.29
N LYS A 5 -0.11 2.70 37.17
CA LYS A 5 0.11 3.27 35.82
C LYS A 5 -1.01 4.25 35.45
N GLN A 6 -0.76 5.54 35.66
CA GLN A 6 -1.61 6.65 35.22
C GLN A 6 -1.66 6.67 33.68
N LYS A 7 -2.79 6.19 33.13
CA LYS A 7 -3.13 6.29 31.71
C LYS A 7 -3.46 7.75 31.40
N SER A 8 -2.45 8.52 30.98
CA SER A 8 -2.55 9.95 30.71
C SER A 8 -3.34 10.24 29.42
N LYS A 9 -4.22 11.25 29.51
CA LYS A 9 -5.12 11.73 28.45
C LYS A 9 -4.39 12.28 27.21
N THR A 10 -3.06 12.41 27.26
CA THR A 10 -2.18 12.84 26.16
C THR A 10 -2.12 11.88 24.98
N SER A 11 -2.56 10.63 25.15
CA SER A 11 -2.57 9.62 24.07
C SER A 11 -3.55 9.93 22.94
N ALA A 12 -4.69 10.60 23.22
CA ALA A 12 -5.75 10.77 22.23
C ALA A 12 -5.41 11.82 21.15
N GLU A 13 -4.83 12.94 21.55
CA GLU A 13 -4.40 14.00 20.62
C GLU A 13 -3.17 13.57 19.81
N GLN A 14 -2.22 12.87 20.44
CA GLN A 14 -1.09 12.26 19.73
C GLN A 14 -1.55 11.21 18.72
N LYS A 15 -2.53 10.36 19.07
CA LYS A 15 -3.15 9.41 18.14
C LYS A 15 -3.86 10.12 16.99
N LYS A 16 -4.58 11.21 17.24
CA LYS A 16 -5.22 12.00 16.17
C LYS A 16 -4.21 12.65 15.22
N ALA A 17 -3.13 13.23 15.76
CA ALA A 17 -2.07 13.81 14.94
C ALA A 17 -1.35 12.73 14.11
N TYR A 18 -1.05 11.58 14.72
CA TYR A 18 -0.48 10.43 14.04
C TYR A 18 -1.42 9.86 12.97
N ASP A 19 -2.71 9.70 13.28
CA ASP A 19 -3.73 9.24 12.32
C ASP A 19 -3.90 10.24 11.17
N LYS A 20 -3.87 11.55 11.43
CA LYS A 20 -3.91 12.61 10.41
C LYS A 20 -2.65 12.61 9.52
N ALA A 21 -1.48 12.32 10.07
CA ALA A 21 -0.27 12.17 9.28
C ALA A 21 -0.33 10.90 8.42
N ARG A 22 -0.81 9.79 9.01
CA ARG A 22 -0.92 8.48 8.37
C ARG A 22 -2.05 8.41 7.34
N SER A 23 -3.12 9.17 7.49
CA SER A 23 -4.24 9.19 6.53
C SER A 23 -3.79 9.66 5.15
N ARG A 24 -2.75 10.51 5.07
CA ARG A 24 -2.16 10.97 3.81
C ARG A 24 -1.43 9.87 3.05
N THR A 25 -0.97 8.84 3.75
CA THR A 25 -0.19 7.72 3.18
C THR A 25 -0.92 6.37 3.29
N ARG A 26 -2.17 6.38 3.77
CA ARG A 26 -2.97 5.16 3.95
C ARG A 26 -3.66 4.79 2.65
N VAL A 27 -3.23 3.69 2.04
CA VAL A 27 -3.90 3.09 0.88
C VAL A 27 -4.94 2.08 1.40
N ASN A 28 -6.21 2.28 1.03
CA ASN A 28 -7.26 1.31 1.34
C ASN A 28 -7.33 0.28 0.21
N ILE A 29 -6.73 -0.89 0.42
CA ILE A 29 -6.68 -1.95 -0.58
C ILE A 29 -8.08 -2.59 -0.79
N GLY A 30 -8.92 -2.66 0.26
CA GLY A 30 -10.32 -3.10 0.14
C GLY A 30 -10.49 -4.46 -0.55
N SER A 31 -11.30 -4.52 -1.59
CA SER A 31 -11.55 -5.73 -2.40
C SER A 31 -10.32 -6.25 -3.14
N ALA A 32 -9.29 -5.42 -3.35
CA ALA A 32 -8.03 -5.86 -3.92
C ALA A 32 -7.13 -6.59 -2.90
N PHE A 33 -7.55 -6.72 -1.63
CA PHE A 33 -6.69 -7.30 -0.59
C PHE A 33 -6.47 -8.80 -0.80
N GLN A 34 -7.47 -9.48 -1.37
CA GLN A 34 -7.32 -10.88 -1.74
C GLN A 34 -6.26 -11.04 -2.83
N HIS A 35 -6.40 -10.30 -3.94
CA HIS A 35 -5.43 -10.26 -5.02
C HIS A 35 -4.02 -9.86 -4.54
N TRP A 36 -3.93 -8.93 -3.61
CA TRP A 36 -2.65 -8.51 -3.00
C TRP A 36 -1.97 -9.66 -2.24
N LYS A 37 -2.75 -10.43 -1.45
CA LYS A 37 -2.21 -11.60 -0.73
C LYS A 37 -1.83 -12.73 -1.68
N GLU A 38 -2.66 -13.00 -2.69
CA GLU A 38 -2.35 -14.00 -3.72
C GLU A 38 -1.08 -13.64 -4.47
N LEU A 39 -0.92 -12.37 -4.85
CA LEU A 39 0.30 -11.88 -5.49
C LEU A 39 1.52 -12.01 -4.58
N LYS A 40 1.36 -11.67 -3.29
CA LYS A 40 2.43 -11.82 -2.29
C LYS A 40 2.89 -13.27 -2.16
N GLU A 41 1.96 -14.21 -2.09
CA GLU A 41 2.27 -15.64 -1.97
C GLU A 41 2.91 -16.19 -3.25
N ARG A 42 2.37 -15.82 -4.41
CA ARG A 42 2.86 -16.30 -5.72
C ARG A 42 4.29 -15.85 -6.00
N GLU A 43 4.62 -14.61 -5.70
CA GLU A 43 5.96 -14.04 -5.89
C GLU A 43 6.86 -14.23 -4.64
N SER A 44 6.37 -14.94 -3.60
CA SER A 44 7.09 -15.19 -2.35
C SER A 44 7.65 -13.93 -1.68
N LEU A 45 6.90 -12.83 -1.73
CA LEU A 45 7.32 -11.52 -1.22
C LEU A 45 7.12 -11.45 0.29
N ARG A 46 8.10 -10.91 1.03
CA ARG A 46 8.07 -10.97 2.50
C ARG A 46 7.15 -9.91 3.11
N SER A 47 7.03 -8.77 2.46
CA SER A 47 6.27 -7.61 2.94
C SER A 47 5.33 -7.03 1.88
N ASP A 48 4.26 -6.37 2.33
CA ASP A 48 3.39 -5.57 1.46
C ASP A 48 4.16 -4.42 0.77
N ALA A 49 5.18 -3.86 1.41
CA ALA A 49 6.07 -2.89 0.76
C ALA A 49 6.76 -3.48 -0.50
N GLU A 50 7.23 -4.72 -0.45
CA GLU A 50 7.81 -5.39 -1.62
C GLU A 50 6.79 -5.65 -2.71
N VAL A 51 5.55 -6.01 -2.36
CA VAL A 51 4.44 -6.13 -3.33
C VAL A 51 4.18 -4.80 -4.03
N ALA A 52 4.17 -3.69 -3.28
CA ALA A 52 3.99 -2.36 -3.83
C ALA A 52 5.15 -1.99 -4.79
N LEU A 53 6.39 -2.23 -4.38
CA LEU A 53 7.58 -1.97 -5.20
C LEU A 53 7.57 -2.81 -6.49
N PHE A 54 7.22 -4.10 -6.39
CA PHE A 54 7.09 -4.99 -7.53
C PHE A 54 6.04 -4.52 -8.54
N LEU A 55 4.89 -4.05 -8.05
CA LEU A 55 3.84 -3.49 -8.91
C LEU A 55 4.29 -2.20 -9.61
N LEU A 56 5.01 -1.33 -8.88
CA LEU A 56 5.56 -0.09 -9.43
C LEU A 56 6.63 -0.37 -10.49
N ASP A 57 7.55 -1.33 -10.24
CA ASP A 57 8.61 -1.71 -11.17
C ASP A 57 8.03 -2.21 -12.50
N ARG A 58 6.99 -3.06 -12.46
CA ARG A 58 6.31 -3.51 -13.69
C ARG A 58 5.59 -2.40 -14.42
N MET A 59 4.91 -1.48 -13.74
CA MET A 59 4.23 -0.36 -14.41
C MET A 59 5.20 0.66 -15.00
N VAL A 60 6.34 0.91 -14.35
CA VAL A 60 7.35 1.85 -14.85
C VAL A 60 8.16 1.23 -16.00
N SER A 61 8.43 -0.08 -15.94
CA SER A 61 9.14 -0.80 -17.00
C SER A 61 8.28 -0.99 -18.26
N GLU A 62 6.97 -1.19 -18.12
CA GLU A 62 6.00 -1.27 -19.23
C GLU A 62 5.51 0.12 -19.69
N GLY A 63 6.26 1.18 -19.37
CA GLY A 63 5.93 2.57 -19.70
C GLY A 63 6.45 3.06 -21.06
N SER A 64 7.04 2.18 -21.88
CA SER A 64 7.46 2.53 -23.26
C SER A 64 7.08 1.42 -24.24
N CYS A 65 5.78 1.29 -24.47
CA CYS A 65 5.30 0.84 -25.77
C CYS A 65 4.27 1.85 -26.27
N ASP A 66 4.74 2.78 -27.10
CA ASP A 66 3.90 3.50 -28.04
C ASP A 66 2.97 2.48 -28.71
N THR A 67 1.68 2.53 -28.36
CA THR A 67 0.67 1.77 -29.10
C THR A 67 0.37 2.53 -30.39
N GLU A 68 1.34 2.53 -31.31
CA GLU A 68 1.04 2.73 -32.72
C GLU A 68 0.62 1.39 -33.32
N ASP A 69 -0.26 1.50 -34.31
CA ASP A 69 -0.78 0.45 -35.18
C ASP A 69 -1.99 -0.35 -34.67
N LYS A 70 -3.18 0.24 -34.88
CA LYS A 70 -4.29 -0.43 -35.58
C LYS A 70 -5.06 0.58 -36.44
N ASN A 71 -4.54 0.91 -37.60
CA ASN A 71 -5.39 1.41 -38.69
C ASN A 71 -4.96 0.80 -40.02
N ASN A 72 -5.25 -0.49 -40.18
CA ASN A 72 -5.30 -1.15 -41.48
C ASN A 72 -6.73 -1.67 -41.68
N GLY A 73 -7.58 -0.83 -42.25
CA GLY A 73 -8.89 -1.20 -42.76
C GLY A 73 -8.80 -1.45 -44.26
N CYS A 74 -9.27 -2.62 -44.70
CA CYS A 74 -9.56 -2.92 -46.10
C CYS A 74 -10.65 -2.01 -46.66
#